data_AF-A0A2U1LJ05-F1
#
_entry.id   AF-A0A2U1LJ05-F1
#
_cell.length_a   1.000
_cell.length_b   1.000
_cell.length_c   1.000
_cell.angle_alpha   90.00
_cell.angle_beta   90.00
_cell.angle_gamma   90.00
#
_symmetry.space_group_name_H-M   'P 1'
#
loop_
_entity.id
_entity.type
_entity.pdbx_description
1 polymer ?
#
loop_
_entity_poly.entity_id
_entity_poly.type
_entity_poly.pdbx_seq_one_letter_code
_entity_poly.pdbx_strand_id
1 'polypeptide(L)' 'MRADPDLEKLGCLLIVVAEKDFFKPRVIDYKETLEKSKWGGSIEFMENGGEGHCFYLFDFDPSSDKARV' A
#
# COMPACT_ATOMS: atom_id res chain seq x y z
N MET A 1 -3.01 14.62 15.06
CA MET A 1 -3.12 13.15 15.21
C MET A 1 -1.81 12.65 15.77
N ARG A 2 -1.85 11.75 16.76
CA ARG A 2 -0.65 11.08 17.29
C ARG A 2 -0.46 9.78 16.52
N ALA A 3 0.79 9.41 16.22
CA ALA A 3 1.08 8.09 15.65
C ALA A 3 0.66 6.99 16.65
N ASP A 4 0.32 5.81 16.13
CA ASP A 4 0.06 4.64 16.95
C ASP A 4 1.30 4.35 17.83
N PRO A 5 1.16 4.25 19.17
CA PRO A 5 2.29 3.99 20.05
C PRO A 5 2.97 2.64 19.78
N ASP A 6 2.28 1.70 19.14
CA ASP A 6 2.79 0.37 18.82
C ASP A 6 3.32 0.26 17.39
N LEU A 7 3.42 1.37 16.65
CA LEU A 7 3.99 1.40 15.29
C LEU A 7 5.40 0.78 15.25
N GLU A 8 6.23 1.04 16.26
CA GLU A 8 7.57 0.48 16.39
C GLU A 8 7.62 -1.05 16.54
N LYS A 9 6.51 -1.67 16.94
CA LYS A 9 6.40 -3.14 17.07
C LYS A 9 6.08 -3.82 15.74
N LEU A 10 5.65 -3.07 14.71
CA LEU A 10 5.43 -3.61 13.38
C LEU A 10 6.78 -3.84 12.69
N GLY A 11 7.14 -5.11 12.50
CA GLY A 11 8.42 -5.49 11.88
C GLY A 11 8.42 -5.37 10.36
N CYS A 12 7.26 -5.47 9.72
CA CYS A 12 7.11 -5.35 8.27
C CYS A 12 5.75 -4.76 7.89
N LEU A 13 5.68 -4.19 6.69
CA LEU A 13 4.47 -3.65 6.10
C LEU A 13 4.46 -3.94 4.60
N LEU A 14 3.35 -4.47 4.11
CA LEU A 14 3.06 -4.57 2.68
C LEU A 14 2.10 -3.46 2.28
N ILE A 15 2.46 -2.71 1.24
CA ILE A 15 1.65 -1.67 0.64
C ILE A 15 1.34 -2.07 -0.79
N VAL A 16 0.05 -2.27 -1.10
CA VAL A 16 -0.44 -2.56 -2.44
C VAL A 16 -1.27 -1.38 -2.94
N VAL A 17 -1.00 -0.91 -4.16
CA VAL A 17 -1.72 0.21 -4.74
C VAL A 17 -2.03 -0.03 -6.22
N ALA A 18 -3.17 0.46 -6.68
CA ALA A 18 -3.52 0.48 -8.09
C ALA A 18 -2.96 1.75 -8.77
N GLU A 19 -2.42 1.62 -9.98
CA GLU A 19 -1.76 2.72 -10.69
C GLU A 19 -2.67 3.95 -10.84
N LYS A 20 -3.97 3.74 -11.11
CA LYS A 20 -4.96 4.79 -11.34
C LYS A 20 -5.79 5.11 -10.09
N ASP A 21 -5.42 4.57 -8.93
CA ASP A 21 -6.10 4.88 -7.68
C ASP A 21 -5.87 6.35 -7.31
N PHE A 22 -6.97 7.08 -7.08
CA PHE A 22 -6.92 8.49 -6.70
C PHE A 22 -6.33 8.71 -5.29
N PHE A 23 -6.22 7.66 -4.48
CA PHE A 23 -5.50 7.67 -3.22
C PHE A 23 -4.01 7.35 -3.34
N LYS A 24 -3.49 6.96 -4.52
CA LYS A 24 -2.07 6.63 -4.73
C LYS A 24 -1.11 7.71 -4.18
N PRO A 25 -1.34 9.02 -4.39
CA PRO A 25 -0.46 10.05 -3.81
C PRO A 25 -0.36 9.95 -2.28
N ARG A 26 -1.47 9.67 -1.58
CA ARG A 26 -1.46 9.51 -0.12
C ARG A 26 -0.73 8.26 0.33
N VAL A 27 -0.83 7.18 -0.45
CA VAL A 27 -0.12 5.93 -0.18
C VAL A 27 1.39 6.14 -0.31
N ILE A 28 1.82 6.88 -1.34
CA ILE A 28 3.22 7.27 -1.54
C ILE A 28 3.69 8.16 -0.37
N ASP A 29 2.92 9.18 0.00
CA ASP A 29 3.24 10.05 1.14
C ASP A 29 3.39 9.25 2.45
N TYR A 30 2.52 8.26 2.68
CA TYR A 30 2.58 7.39 3.85
C TYR A 30 3.85 6.54 3.85
N LYS A 31 4.17 5.88 2.73
CA LYS A 31 5.41 5.11 2.54
C LYS A 31 6.63 5.97 2.81
N GLU A 32 6.73 7.13 2.18
CA GLU A 32 7.88 8.03 2.35
C GLU A 32 8.00 8.56 3.78
N THR A 33 6.87 8.86 4.42
CA THR A 33 6.85 9.32 5.82
C THR A 33 7.38 8.24 6.75
N LEU A 34 6.98 6.98 6.53
CA LEU A 34 7.49 5.84 7.29
C LEU A 34 8.99 5.63 7.06
N GLU A 35 9.46 5.66 5.81
CA GLU A 35 10.88 5.52 5.46
C GLU A 35 11.76 6.61 6.08
N LYS A 36 11.24 7.83 6.23
CA LYS A 36 11.94 8.97 6.86
C LYS A 36 11.80 9.00 8.39
N SER A 37 10.94 8.14 8.97
CA SER A 37 10.69 8.11 10.40
C SER A 37 11.76 7.28 11.15
N LYS A 38 11.59 7.14 12.47
CA LYS A 38 12.41 6.23 13.29
C LYS A 38 11.88 4.79 13.28
N TRP A 39 10.80 4.51 12.55
CA TRP A 39 10.27 3.17 12.43
C TRP A 39 11.29 2.28 11.69
N GLY A 40 11.68 1.16 12.31
CA GLY A 40 12.76 0.30 11.84
C GLY A 40 12.31 -0.96 11.10
N GLY A 41 11.03 -1.05 10.72
CA GLY A 41 10.50 -2.16 9.95
C GLY A 41 10.86 -2.10 8.46
N SER A 42 10.52 -3.16 7.73
CA SER A 42 10.65 -3.20 6.27
C SER A 42 9.34 -2.85 5.56
N ILE A 43 9.45 -2.20 4.40
CA ILE A 43 8.32 -1.96 3.50
C ILE A 43 8.49 -2.80 2.24
N GLU A 44 7.48 -3.57 1.91
CA GLU A 44 7.27 -4.10 0.56
C GLU A 44 6.20 -3.26 -0.13
N PHE A 45 6.48 -2.81 -1.35
CA PHE A 45 5.58 -1.95 -2.12
C PHE A 45 5.30 -2.58 -3.48
N MET A 46 4.02 -2.76 -3.79
CA MET A 46 3.53 -3.35 -5.03
C MET A 46 2.54 -2.41 -5.70
N GLU A 47 2.81 -2.06 -6.95
CA GLU A 47 1.90 -1.26 -7.77
C GLU A 47 1.30 -2.11 -8.89
N ASN A 48 -0.03 -2.14 -8.97
CA ASN A 48 -0.79 -2.85 -9.99
C ASN A 48 -1.11 -1.91 -11.17
N GLY A 49 -0.38 -2.12 -12.26
CA GLY A 49 -0.50 -1.34 -13.49
C GLY A 49 -1.87 -1.44 -14.15
N GLY A 50 -2.40 -0.30 -14.59
CA GLY A 50 -3.66 -0.18 -15.32
C GLY A 50 -4.94 -0.23 -14.48
N GLU A 51 -4.84 -0.59 -13.19
CA GLU A 51 -5.99 -0.82 -12.31
C GLU A 51 -6.47 0.45 -11.60
N GLY A 52 -7.75 0.46 -11.22
CA GLY A 52 -8.42 1.52 -10.49
C GLY A 52 -8.62 1.24 -9.00
N HIS A 53 -9.29 2.16 -8.31
CA HIS A 53 -9.59 2.03 -6.88
C HIS A 53 -10.46 0.80 -6.62
N CYS A 54 -10.01 -0.07 -5.70
CA CYS A 54 -10.73 -1.31 -5.35
C CYS A 54 -11.04 -2.23 -6.55
N PHE A 55 -10.17 -2.27 -7.57
CA PHE A 55 -10.36 -3.10 -8.77
C PHE A 55 -10.62 -4.59 -8.44
N TYR A 56 -10.02 -5.11 -7.38
CA TYR A 56 -10.22 -6.49 -6.92
C TYR A 56 -11.65 -6.79 -6.44
N LEU A 57 -12.44 -5.76 -6.10
CA LEU A 57 -13.85 -5.88 -5.74
C LEU A 57 -14.79 -5.54 -6.90
N PHE A 58 -14.46 -4.51 -7.68
CA PHE A 58 -15.40 -3.93 -8.66
C PHE A 58 -15.12 -4.34 -10.11
N ASP A 59 -13.87 -4.66 -10.44
CA ASP A 59 -13.40 -5.00 -11.79
C ASP A 59 -12.77 -6.41 -11.80
N PHE A 60 -13.33 -7.32 -11.01
CA PHE A 60 -12.77 -8.65 -10.80
C PHE A 60 -12.74 -9.46 -12.10
N ASP A 61 -11.54 -9.77 -12.56
CA ASP A 61 -11.28 -10.74 -13.62
C ASP A 61 -10.64 -12.00 -13.00
N PRO A 62 -11.34 -13.15 -12.97
CA PRO A 62 -10.83 -14.39 -12.39
C PRO A 62 -9.61 -14.97 -13.13
N SER A 63 -9.30 -14.48 -14.33
CA SER A 63 -8.11 -14.86 -15.09
C SER A 63 -6.91 -13.95 -14.82
N SER A 64 -7.11 -12.85 -14.10
CA SER A 64 -6.06 -11.88 -13.75
C SER A 64 -5.34 -12.28 -12.47
N ASP A 65 -4.01 -12.30 -12.52
CA ASP A 65 -3.19 -12.54 -11.33
C ASP A 65 -2.97 -11.28 -10.47
N LYS A 66 -3.42 -10.10 -10.92
CA LYS A 66 -3.15 -8.82 -10.25
C LYS A 66 -3.83 -8.67 -8.88
N ALA A 67 -4.93 -9.38 -8.65
CA ALA A 67 -5.67 -9.36 -7.39
C ALA A 67 -5.18 -10.42 -6.38
N ARG A 68 -4.09 -11.16 -6.70
CA ARG A 68 -3.52 -12.20 -5.85
C ARG A 68 -2.34 -11.60 -5.09
N VAL A 69 -2.46 -11.52 -3.77
CA VAL A 69 -1.42 -11.05 -2.83
C VAL A 69 -0.78 -12.24 -2.15
#